data_AF-A0A2N2IHM7-F1
#
_entry.id   AF-A0A2N2IHM7-F1
#
_cell.length_a   1.000
_cell.length_b   1.000
_cell.length_c   1.000
_cell.angle_alpha   90.00
_cell.angle_beta   90.00
_cell.angle_gamma   90.00
#
_symmetry.space_group_name_H-M   'P 1'
#
loop_
_entity.id
_entity.type
_entity.pdbx_description
1 polymer ?
#
loop_
_entity_poly.entity_id
_entity_poly.type
_entity_poly.pdbx_seq_one_letter_code
_entity_poly.pdbx_strand_id
1 'polypeptide(L)'
;MYVMDPGNNRLQIWDAIPTVSGQPADAAFGRITSGGTCVPYALNRPLGFTVTGGRLILADSENHRVLIWNQVPQGSGTEPDVVLGQAGFTNCEPNDDEQDGQYSMLASARTLRKPTDVWSDGTRLAVVDQGNHRVLIWTTFPTQSFAPADVILGQRDPRFNACNDDNQDGDRDLRPSARTLCGPAMIEGDGDQLFVSDAGNHRVLVWSTFPTQSFAPADVVLGQSDFHHRTPNDDDQDGRADPTPSPRVLNDPGFLFLYRSRLFVHDIMNQRLLAFEARQPE
;
A
#
# COMPACT_ATOMS: atom_id res chain seq x y z
N MET A 1 18.19 -3.20 -10.58
CA MET A 1 16.89 -2.61 -10.96
C MET A 1 15.82 -3.67 -10.81
N TYR A 2 14.72 -3.35 -10.12
CA TYR A 2 13.59 -4.26 -9.92
C TYR A 2 12.37 -3.71 -10.66
N VAL A 3 11.62 -4.56 -11.34
CA VAL A 3 10.41 -4.17 -12.08
C VAL A 3 9.29 -5.13 -11.75
N MET A 4 8.22 -4.61 -11.16
CA MET A 4 6.98 -5.36 -10.97
C MET A 4 6.22 -5.44 -12.29
N ASP A 5 5.89 -6.67 -12.69
CA ASP A 5 5.16 -6.98 -13.91
C ASP A 5 3.85 -7.68 -13.52
N PRO A 6 2.87 -6.91 -12.99
CA PRO A 6 1.64 -7.46 -12.40
C PRO A 6 0.83 -8.28 -13.40
N GLY A 7 0.80 -7.85 -14.66
CA GLY A 7 0.07 -8.53 -15.73
C GLY A 7 0.61 -9.93 -16.05
N ASN A 8 1.87 -10.20 -15.71
CA ASN A 8 2.53 -11.49 -15.88
C ASN A 8 2.88 -12.17 -14.54
N ASN A 9 2.30 -11.71 -13.42
CA ASN A 9 2.46 -12.33 -12.11
C ASN A 9 3.91 -12.53 -11.66
N ARG A 10 4.79 -11.54 -11.89
CA ARG A 10 6.22 -11.67 -11.58
C ARG A 10 6.89 -10.35 -11.19
N LEU A 11 8.00 -10.48 -10.47
CA LEU A 11 9.02 -9.44 -10.36
C LEU A 11 10.23 -9.82 -11.23
N GLN A 12 10.77 -8.86 -11.96
CA GLN A 12 12.00 -9.00 -12.75
C GLN A 12 13.14 -8.21 -12.13
N ILE A 13 14.35 -8.76 -12.16
CA ILE A 13 15.56 -8.19 -11.58
C ILE A 13 16.62 -8.08 -12.68
N TRP A 14 17.21 -6.89 -12.80
CA TRP A 14 18.47 -6.69 -13.50
C TRP A 14 19.54 -6.26 -12.49
N ASP A 15 20.71 -6.88 -12.52
CA ASP A 15 21.84 -6.54 -11.65
C ASP A 15 22.41 -5.16 -11.98
N ALA A 16 22.30 -4.75 -13.25
CA ALA A 16 22.65 -3.43 -13.74
C ALA A 16 21.52 -2.80 -14.56
N ILE A 17 21.49 -1.47 -14.65
CA ILE A 17 20.54 -0.78 -15.54
C ILE A 17 20.83 -1.21 -16.98
N PRO A 18 19.84 -1.73 -17.74
CA PRO A 18 20.07 -2.15 -19.12
C PRO A 18 20.61 -1.02 -20.00
N THR A 19 21.66 -1.30 -20.77
CA THR A 19 22.27 -0.34 -21.71
C THR A 19 21.95 -0.64 -23.17
N VAL A 20 21.26 -1.75 -23.44
CA VAL A 20 20.83 -2.15 -24.79
C VAL A 20 19.37 -2.61 -24.79
N SER A 21 18.69 -2.35 -25.89
CA SER A 21 17.29 -2.80 -26.08
C SER A 21 17.20 -4.33 -26.07
N GLY A 22 16.21 -4.86 -25.37
CA GLY A 22 15.94 -6.31 -25.33
C GLY A 22 16.85 -7.11 -24.40
N GLN A 23 17.66 -6.47 -23.55
CA GLN A 23 18.43 -7.17 -22.52
C GLN A 23 17.48 -7.94 -21.57
N PRO A 24 17.62 -9.27 -21.44
CA PRO A 24 16.79 -10.05 -20.53
C PRO A 24 17.09 -9.66 -19.07
N ALA A 25 16.10 -9.87 -18.20
CA ALA A 25 16.33 -9.81 -16.76
C ALA A 25 17.33 -10.89 -16.33
N ASP A 26 18.19 -10.57 -15.36
CA ASP A 26 19.14 -11.51 -14.77
C ASP A 26 18.43 -12.54 -13.88
N ALA A 27 17.33 -12.14 -13.23
CA ALA A 27 16.45 -13.04 -12.52
C ALA A 27 14.97 -12.63 -12.63
N ALA A 28 14.08 -13.59 -12.47
CA ALA A 28 12.64 -13.35 -12.30
C ALA A 28 12.04 -14.41 -11.38
N PHE A 29 11.04 -14.01 -10.59
CA PHE A 29 10.31 -14.92 -9.70
C PHE A 29 8.82 -14.55 -9.68
N GLY A 30 8.00 -15.49 -9.22
CA GLY A 30 6.57 -15.51 -9.51
C GLY A 30 6.25 -16.49 -10.64
N ARG A 31 4.96 -16.75 -10.86
CA ARG A 31 4.54 -17.78 -11.82
C ARG A 31 4.45 -17.19 -13.22
N ILE A 32 5.27 -17.75 -14.12
CA ILE A 32 5.35 -17.34 -15.53
C ILE A 32 4.15 -17.88 -16.36
N THR A 33 3.34 -18.79 -15.81
CA THR A 33 2.19 -19.41 -16.51
C THR A 33 0.84 -19.12 -15.83
N SER A 34 -0.21 -18.97 -16.65
CA SER A 34 -1.57 -18.64 -16.25
C SER A 34 -2.27 -19.75 -15.45
N GLY A 35 -2.95 -19.39 -14.34
CA GLY A 35 -3.89 -20.27 -13.60
C GLY A 35 -3.65 -20.27 -12.09
N GLY A 36 -4.19 -19.29 -11.37
CA GLY A 36 -3.89 -18.95 -9.97
C GLY A 36 -4.14 -20.07 -8.95
N THR A 37 -3.18 -20.98 -8.82
CA THR A 37 -3.10 -21.91 -7.69
C THR A 37 -2.42 -21.17 -6.52
N CYS A 38 -3.08 -21.15 -5.36
CA CYS A 38 -2.53 -20.58 -4.15
C CYS A 38 -1.38 -21.45 -3.62
N VAL A 39 -0.15 -21.12 -4.00
CA VAL A 39 1.09 -21.80 -3.57
C VAL A 39 2.17 -20.75 -3.22
N PRO A 40 3.24 -21.11 -2.48
CA PRO A 40 4.16 -20.12 -1.89
C PRO A 40 4.83 -19.15 -2.86
N TYR A 41 5.18 -19.61 -4.05
CA TYR A 41 5.94 -18.84 -5.04
C TYR A 41 5.10 -18.39 -6.25
N ALA A 42 3.80 -18.70 -6.29
CA ALA A 42 2.92 -18.27 -7.36
C ALA A 42 2.24 -16.96 -6.98
N LEU A 43 2.80 -15.85 -7.47
CA LEU A 43 2.19 -14.53 -7.34
C LEU A 43 0.90 -14.45 -8.18
N ASN A 44 0.00 -13.56 -7.77
CA ASN A 44 -1.24 -13.24 -8.45
C ASN A 44 -1.47 -11.72 -8.41
N ARG A 45 -1.21 -11.08 -9.54
CA ARG A 45 -1.21 -9.62 -9.73
C ARG A 45 -0.49 -8.88 -8.59
N PRO A 46 0.82 -9.12 -8.41
CA PRO A 46 1.59 -8.41 -7.39
C PRO A 46 1.73 -6.94 -7.76
N LEU A 47 1.34 -6.01 -6.87
CA LEU A 47 1.25 -4.58 -7.21
C LEU A 47 2.37 -3.71 -6.62
N GLY A 48 2.88 -4.05 -5.44
CA GLY A 48 3.87 -3.24 -4.73
C GLY A 48 4.93 -4.10 -4.06
N PHE A 49 6.13 -3.55 -3.91
CA PHE A 49 7.24 -4.21 -3.25
C PHE A 49 8.24 -3.18 -2.72
N THR A 50 9.02 -3.59 -1.72
CA THR A 50 10.19 -2.85 -1.28
C THR A 50 11.36 -3.79 -1.00
N VAL A 51 12.57 -3.27 -1.14
CA VAL A 51 13.82 -3.98 -0.81
C VAL A 51 14.57 -3.16 0.23
N THR A 52 14.73 -3.71 1.43
CA THR A 52 15.39 -3.03 2.55
C THR A 52 16.20 -4.01 3.39
N GLY A 53 17.42 -3.63 3.78
CA GLY A 53 18.32 -4.49 4.56
C GLY A 53 18.55 -5.88 3.95
N GLY A 54 18.57 -5.99 2.62
CA GLY A 54 18.72 -7.27 1.90
C GLY A 54 17.47 -8.14 1.82
N ARG A 55 16.34 -7.70 2.38
CA ARG A 55 15.04 -8.38 2.34
C ARG A 55 14.23 -7.89 1.15
N LEU A 56 13.37 -8.77 0.64
CA LEU A 56 12.31 -8.42 -0.29
C LEU A 56 10.98 -8.57 0.41
N ILE A 57 10.16 -7.52 0.40
CA ILE A 57 8.78 -7.54 0.89
C ILE A 57 7.87 -7.19 -0.29
N LEU A 58 6.83 -7.99 -0.52
CA LEU A 58 6.02 -7.91 -1.73
C LEU A 58 4.53 -8.10 -1.41
N ALA A 59 3.69 -7.22 -1.93
CA ALA A 59 2.24 -7.34 -1.89
C ALA A 59 1.76 -8.26 -3.03
N ASP A 60 1.28 -9.44 -2.67
CA ASP A 60 0.72 -10.44 -3.58
C ASP A 60 -0.80 -10.27 -3.63
N SER A 61 -1.23 -9.22 -4.34
CA SER A 61 -2.50 -8.53 -4.09
C SER A 61 -3.73 -9.41 -4.24
N GLU A 62 -3.83 -10.21 -5.31
CA GLU A 62 -5.00 -11.06 -5.54
C GLU A 62 -4.93 -12.40 -4.80
N ASN A 63 -3.82 -12.67 -4.11
CA ASN A 63 -3.73 -13.73 -3.11
C ASN A 63 -3.91 -13.19 -1.68
N HIS A 64 -4.23 -11.90 -1.54
CA HIS A 64 -4.58 -11.25 -0.27
C HIS A 64 -3.54 -11.46 0.83
N ARG A 65 -2.26 -11.34 0.46
CA ARG A 65 -1.14 -11.59 1.35
C ARG A 65 0.06 -10.70 1.04
N VAL A 66 0.94 -10.55 2.01
CA VAL A 66 2.29 -9.98 1.81
C VAL A 66 3.30 -11.08 2.06
N LEU A 67 4.22 -11.25 1.10
CA LEU A 67 5.29 -12.24 1.15
C LEU A 67 6.62 -11.55 1.49
N ILE A 68 7.38 -12.14 2.40
CA ILE A 68 8.67 -11.63 2.86
C ILE A 68 9.73 -12.70 2.63
N TRP A 69 10.77 -12.34 1.89
CA TRP A 69 12.01 -13.09 1.83
C TRP A 69 13.06 -12.36 2.67
N ASN A 70 13.69 -13.09 3.58
CA ASN A 70 14.76 -12.60 4.41
C ASN A 70 16.02 -12.27 3.60
N GLN A 71 16.12 -12.83 2.39
CA GLN A 71 17.16 -12.56 1.39
C GLN A 71 16.50 -12.44 0.02
N VAL A 72 16.92 -11.44 -0.77
CA VAL A 72 16.42 -11.30 -2.15
C VAL A 72 16.61 -12.61 -2.94
N PRO A 73 15.53 -13.21 -3.47
CA PRO A 73 15.59 -14.49 -4.15
C PRO A 73 16.42 -14.38 -5.44
N GLN A 74 17.26 -15.38 -5.72
CA GLN A 74 18.16 -15.43 -6.88
C GLN A 74 17.60 -16.26 -8.04
N GLY A 75 16.40 -16.85 -7.89
CA GLY A 75 15.80 -17.68 -8.93
C GLY A 75 14.31 -17.92 -8.71
N SER A 76 13.66 -18.47 -9.73
CA SER A 76 12.25 -18.86 -9.67
C SER A 76 12.05 -20.03 -8.71
N GLY A 77 11.14 -19.88 -7.74
CA GLY A 77 10.73 -20.96 -6.84
C GLY A 77 11.33 -20.90 -5.43
N THR A 78 12.18 -19.92 -5.12
CA THR A 78 12.54 -19.64 -3.72
C THR A 78 11.30 -19.29 -2.92
N GLU A 79 10.95 -20.11 -1.94
CA GLU A 79 9.81 -19.84 -1.07
C GLU A 79 10.07 -18.63 -0.16
N PRO A 80 9.04 -17.82 0.15
CA PRO A 80 9.16 -16.77 1.14
C PRO A 80 9.34 -17.36 2.54
N ASP A 81 9.99 -16.60 3.43
CA ASP A 81 10.22 -16.98 4.83
C ASP A 81 9.00 -16.68 5.72
N VAL A 82 8.28 -15.59 5.41
CA VAL A 82 7.14 -15.09 6.19
C VAL A 82 6.00 -14.70 5.25
N VAL A 83 4.77 -14.99 5.67
CA VAL A 83 3.54 -14.52 5.03
C VAL A 83 2.67 -13.75 6.03
N LEU A 84 2.26 -12.54 5.67
CA LEU A 84 1.29 -11.74 6.41
C LEU A 84 -0.06 -11.76 5.69
N GLY A 85 -1.16 -11.58 6.44
CA GLY A 85 -2.51 -11.72 5.92
C GLY A 85 -3.06 -13.15 6.01
N GLN A 86 -2.18 -14.16 6.10
CA GLN A 86 -2.51 -15.59 6.05
C GLN A 86 -1.63 -16.39 7.04
N ALA A 87 -2.14 -17.52 7.55
CA ALA A 87 -1.36 -18.43 8.42
C ALA A 87 -0.40 -19.34 7.66
N GLY A 88 -0.62 -19.50 6.35
CA GLY A 88 0.22 -20.32 5.50
C GLY A 88 0.23 -19.84 4.05
N PHE A 89 1.11 -20.44 3.28
CA PHE A 89 1.36 -20.07 1.89
C PHE A 89 0.35 -20.62 0.86
N THR A 90 -0.61 -21.42 1.34
CA THR A 90 -1.65 -22.05 0.52
C THR A 90 -3.06 -21.60 0.92
N ASN A 91 -3.17 -20.61 1.81
CA ASN A 91 -4.41 -19.85 2.02
C ASN A 91 -4.29 -18.50 1.30
N CYS A 92 -5.34 -18.11 0.59
CA CYS A 92 -5.42 -16.90 -0.20
C CYS A 92 -6.80 -16.21 -0.09
N GLU A 93 -7.68 -16.67 0.80
CA GLU A 93 -8.99 -16.05 0.97
C GLU A 93 -8.86 -14.73 1.74
N PRO A 94 -9.57 -13.67 1.32
CA PRO A 94 -9.47 -12.38 1.99
C PRO A 94 -10.15 -12.43 3.36
N ASN A 95 -9.55 -11.75 4.34
CA ASN A 95 -10.13 -11.59 5.67
C ASN A 95 -10.43 -12.88 6.45
N ASP A 96 -9.86 -14.00 6.06
CA ASP A 96 -10.02 -15.30 6.71
C ASP A 96 -9.21 -15.39 8.02
N ASP A 97 -9.68 -14.77 9.10
CA ASP A 97 -8.97 -14.77 10.38
C ASP A 97 -8.95 -16.15 11.06
N GLU A 98 -9.95 -16.99 10.76
CA GLU A 98 -10.13 -18.35 11.30
C GLU A 98 -9.39 -19.43 10.48
N GLN A 99 -8.93 -19.07 9.28
CA GLN A 99 -8.15 -19.91 8.37
C GLN A 99 -8.93 -21.15 7.90
N ASP A 100 -10.24 -20.98 7.64
CA ASP A 100 -11.13 -22.05 7.18
C ASP A 100 -11.24 -22.14 5.65
N GLY A 101 -10.57 -21.24 4.94
CA GLY A 101 -10.60 -21.16 3.48
C GLY A 101 -11.87 -20.50 2.94
N GLN A 102 -12.49 -19.60 3.71
CA GLN A 102 -13.64 -18.81 3.28
C GLN A 102 -13.42 -17.31 3.50
N TYR A 103 -13.94 -16.51 2.58
CA TYR A 103 -14.00 -15.06 2.73
C TYR A 103 -14.84 -14.65 3.95
N SER A 104 -14.30 -13.70 4.73
CA SER A 104 -15.04 -13.01 5.80
C SER A 104 -15.32 -11.54 5.46
N MET A 105 -16.50 -11.06 5.81
CA MET A 105 -16.82 -9.62 5.74
C MET A 105 -16.09 -8.82 6.83
N LEU A 106 -15.78 -9.46 7.96
CA LEU A 106 -15.06 -8.84 9.07
C LEU A 106 -13.56 -9.03 8.86
N ALA A 107 -12.80 -7.96 8.99
CA ALA A 107 -11.35 -8.03 8.98
C ALA A 107 -10.78 -8.26 10.41
N SER A 108 -9.47 -8.42 10.50
CA SER A 108 -8.74 -8.36 11.78
C SER A 108 -7.41 -7.65 11.61
N ALA A 109 -6.64 -7.46 12.68
CA ALA A 109 -5.28 -6.93 12.59
C ALA A 109 -4.29 -7.91 11.89
N ARG A 110 -4.70 -9.15 11.60
CA ARG A 110 -3.86 -10.20 11.00
C ARG A 110 -4.17 -10.44 9.52
N THR A 111 -5.36 -10.04 9.07
CA THR A 111 -5.84 -10.34 7.72
C THR A 111 -5.61 -9.21 6.74
N LEU A 112 -5.62 -9.55 5.46
CA LEU A 112 -5.51 -8.60 4.36
C LEU A 112 -6.61 -8.85 3.32
N ARG A 113 -6.93 -7.80 2.56
CA ARG A 113 -7.78 -7.85 1.39
C ARG A 113 -7.21 -6.92 0.33
N LYS A 114 -6.59 -7.53 -0.68
CA LYS A 114 -5.94 -6.83 -1.80
C LYS A 114 -4.91 -5.80 -1.32
N PRO A 115 -3.83 -6.21 -0.65
CA PRO A 115 -2.76 -5.30 -0.31
C PRO A 115 -2.13 -4.77 -1.59
N THR A 116 -1.91 -3.46 -1.72
CA THR A 116 -1.42 -2.86 -2.97
C THR A 116 0.00 -2.37 -2.90
N ASP A 117 0.48 -2.01 -1.70
CA ASP A 117 1.81 -1.48 -1.52
C ASP A 117 2.37 -1.73 -0.11
N VAL A 118 3.69 -1.67 0.00
CA VAL A 118 4.43 -1.95 1.23
C VAL A 118 5.59 -0.97 1.40
N TRP A 119 5.78 -0.47 2.62
CA TRP A 119 6.92 0.36 2.98
C TRP A 119 7.66 -0.22 4.19
N SER A 120 8.98 -0.12 4.21
CA SER A 120 9.78 -0.57 5.36
C SER A 120 11.13 0.16 5.43
N ASP A 121 11.50 0.61 6.62
CA ASP A 121 12.84 1.11 6.96
C ASP A 121 13.78 0.00 7.46
N GLY A 122 13.34 -1.27 7.40
CA GLY A 122 14.05 -2.43 7.93
C GLY A 122 13.78 -2.73 9.41
N THR A 123 13.23 -1.79 10.19
CA THR A 123 12.80 -2.00 11.58
C THR A 123 11.28 -2.09 11.69
N ARG A 124 10.53 -1.35 10.88
CA ARG A 124 9.07 -1.30 10.80
C ARG A 124 8.60 -1.77 9.44
N LEU A 125 7.34 -2.14 9.35
CA LEU A 125 6.67 -2.48 8.09
C LEU A 125 5.28 -1.83 8.08
N ALA A 126 4.94 -1.17 6.99
CA ALA A 126 3.60 -0.67 6.73
C ALA A 126 3.06 -1.30 5.45
N VAL A 127 1.78 -1.69 5.47
CA VAL A 127 1.10 -2.36 4.35
C VAL A 127 -0.18 -1.60 4.05
N VAL A 128 -0.35 -1.19 2.80
CA VAL A 128 -1.62 -0.64 2.31
C VAL A 128 -2.57 -1.81 2.06
N ASP A 129 -3.61 -1.90 2.88
CA ASP A 129 -4.65 -2.92 2.80
C ASP A 129 -5.88 -2.35 2.10
N GLN A 130 -5.73 -2.11 0.79
CA GLN A 130 -6.65 -1.29 -0.02
C GLN A 130 -8.09 -1.74 0.10
N GLY A 131 -8.34 -3.05 -0.03
CA GLY A 131 -9.68 -3.61 -0.05
C GLY A 131 -10.39 -3.55 1.31
N ASN A 132 -9.64 -3.25 2.38
CA ASN A 132 -10.17 -2.94 3.71
C ASN A 132 -10.06 -1.46 4.05
N HIS A 133 -9.67 -0.58 3.12
CA HIS A 133 -9.60 0.87 3.32
C HIS A 133 -8.75 1.28 4.54
N ARG A 134 -7.60 0.64 4.73
CA ARG A 134 -6.72 0.87 5.89
C ARG A 134 -5.23 0.71 5.55
N VAL A 135 -4.38 1.13 6.48
CA VAL A 135 -2.94 0.78 6.48
C VAL A 135 -2.65 0.02 7.77
N LEU A 136 -2.01 -1.14 7.63
CA LEU A 136 -1.54 -1.96 8.75
C LEU A 136 -0.06 -1.68 9.00
N ILE A 137 0.34 -1.46 10.25
CA ILE A 137 1.70 -1.13 10.64
C ILE A 137 2.18 -2.09 11.73
N TRP A 138 3.33 -2.71 11.47
CA TRP A 138 4.14 -3.41 12.46
C TRP A 138 5.27 -2.48 12.90
N THR A 139 5.24 -2.09 14.18
CA THR A 139 6.23 -1.21 14.81
C THR A 139 7.56 -1.90 15.07
N THR A 140 7.56 -3.23 15.02
CA THR A 140 8.76 -4.07 14.91
C THR A 140 8.57 -5.03 13.75
N PHE A 141 9.62 -5.23 12.95
CA PHE A 141 9.53 -6.02 11.73
C PHE A 141 9.07 -7.45 12.06
N PRO A 142 8.01 -7.95 11.40
CA PRO A 142 7.46 -9.25 11.73
C PRO A 142 8.38 -10.37 11.26
N THR A 143 8.71 -11.29 12.17
CA THR A 143 9.53 -12.48 11.89
C THR A 143 8.72 -13.78 11.92
N GLN A 144 7.40 -13.68 12.08
CA GLN A 144 6.48 -14.82 12.13
C GLN A 144 5.30 -14.56 11.19
N SER A 145 4.85 -15.60 10.49
CA SER A 145 3.67 -15.53 9.65
C SER A 145 2.43 -15.22 10.49
N PHE A 146 1.46 -14.53 9.87
CA PHE A 146 0.18 -14.18 10.49
C PHE A 146 0.28 -13.34 11.78
N ALA A 147 1.40 -12.62 11.94
CA ALA A 147 1.56 -11.67 13.02
C ALA A 147 0.53 -10.53 12.91
N PRO A 148 -0.19 -10.17 13.99
CA PRO A 148 -1.07 -9.00 13.97
C PRO A 148 -0.27 -7.71 13.83
N ALA A 149 -0.85 -6.74 13.14
CA ALA A 149 -0.34 -5.37 13.12
C ALA A 149 -0.53 -4.70 14.49
N ASP A 150 0.41 -3.82 14.85
CA ASP A 150 0.38 -3.06 16.10
C ASP A 150 -0.47 -1.79 15.97
N VAL A 151 -0.47 -1.18 14.79
CA VAL A 151 -1.13 0.09 14.49
C VAL A 151 -1.95 -0.06 13.20
N ILE A 152 -3.16 0.50 13.21
CA ILE A 152 -4.07 0.53 12.06
C ILE A 152 -4.46 1.98 11.78
N LEU A 153 -4.16 2.49 10.59
CA LEU A 153 -4.63 3.78 10.13
C LEU A 153 -5.89 3.62 9.29
N GLY A 154 -6.80 4.59 9.33
CA GLY A 154 -8.09 4.51 8.66
C GLY A 154 -9.21 3.97 9.57
N GLN A 155 -8.87 3.15 10.58
CA GLN A 155 -9.82 2.47 11.48
C GLN A 155 -9.27 2.36 12.91
N ARG A 156 -10.18 2.41 13.89
CA ARG A 156 -9.92 2.09 15.30
C ARG A 156 -10.24 0.64 15.61
N ASP A 157 -11.38 0.15 15.13
CA ASP A 157 -11.79 -1.24 15.29
C ASP A 157 -11.31 -2.05 14.08
N PRO A 158 -10.45 -3.06 14.25
CA PRO A 158 -9.90 -3.84 13.15
C PRO A 158 -10.94 -4.67 12.38
N ARG A 159 -12.16 -4.82 12.91
CA ARG A 159 -13.24 -5.62 12.31
C ARG A 159 -13.99 -4.88 11.21
N PHE A 160 -14.07 -3.56 11.31
CA PHE A 160 -14.71 -2.74 10.29
C PHE A 160 -13.76 -2.50 9.13
N ASN A 161 -14.35 -2.32 7.96
CA ASN A 161 -13.63 -2.07 6.71
C ASN A 161 -14.42 -1.15 5.78
N ALA A 162 -15.36 -0.38 6.32
CA ALA A 162 -16.07 0.64 5.55
C ALA A 162 -15.12 1.82 5.25
N CYS A 163 -15.13 2.27 4.00
CA CYS A 163 -14.44 3.49 3.61
C CYS A 163 -15.03 4.70 4.37
N ASN A 164 -14.17 5.64 4.77
CA ASN A 164 -14.55 6.90 5.42
C ASN A 164 -15.38 6.77 6.72
N ASP A 165 -15.46 5.61 7.34
CA ASP A 165 -16.18 5.40 8.60
C ASP A 165 -15.43 6.04 9.78
N ASP A 166 -15.72 7.29 10.13
CA ASP A 166 -15.02 8.00 11.22
C ASP A 166 -15.62 7.65 12.58
N ASN A 167 -16.91 7.32 12.63
CA ASN A 167 -17.64 7.03 13.86
C ASN A 167 -17.47 5.55 14.31
N GLN A 168 -17.00 4.69 13.41
CA GLN A 168 -16.74 3.26 13.61
C GLN A 168 -18.03 2.47 13.89
N ASP A 169 -19.08 2.70 13.10
CA ASP A 169 -20.34 1.96 13.15
C ASP A 169 -20.47 0.87 12.06
N GLY A 170 -19.48 0.79 11.16
CA GLY A 170 -19.46 -0.18 10.07
C GLY A 170 -20.08 0.34 8.76
N ASP A 171 -20.57 1.58 8.74
CA ASP A 171 -21.14 2.23 7.56
C ASP A 171 -20.25 3.37 7.05
N ARG A 172 -20.32 3.64 5.73
CA ARG A 172 -19.54 4.72 5.10
C ARG A 172 -20.13 6.08 5.43
N ASP A 173 -19.32 6.97 6.01
CA ASP A 173 -19.69 8.39 6.09
C ASP A 173 -19.58 9.10 4.73
N LEU A 174 -20.43 10.13 4.56
CA LEU A 174 -20.42 10.96 3.35
C LEU A 174 -19.11 11.75 3.21
N ARG A 175 -18.60 12.29 4.32
CA ARG A 175 -17.41 13.14 4.37
C ARG A 175 -16.25 12.37 4.98
N PRO A 176 -15.07 12.35 4.33
CA PRO A 176 -13.87 11.87 5.00
C PRO A 176 -13.48 12.74 6.20
N SER A 177 -12.50 12.26 6.97
CA SER A 177 -11.84 13.00 8.04
C SER A 177 -10.32 12.84 7.89
N ALA A 178 -9.56 13.43 8.82
CA ALA A 178 -8.12 13.22 8.91
C ALA A 178 -7.74 11.80 9.35
N ARG A 179 -8.69 11.01 9.87
CA ARG A 179 -8.44 9.66 10.42
C ARG A 179 -8.85 8.53 9.50
N THR A 180 -9.63 8.83 8.47
CA THR A 180 -10.26 7.81 7.61
C THR A 180 -9.62 7.73 6.24
N LEU A 181 -9.81 6.58 5.59
CA LEU A 181 -9.29 6.27 4.26
C LEU A 181 -10.41 5.68 3.39
N CYS A 182 -10.22 5.79 2.08
CA CYS A 182 -11.08 5.22 1.06
C CYS A 182 -10.25 4.67 -0.11
N GLY A 183 -9.84 3.42 0.02
CA GLY A 183 -9.15 2.71 -1.05
C GLY A 183 -7.75 3.29 -1.24
N PRO A 184 -6.93 3.32 -0.17
CA PRO A 184 -5.57 3.80 -0.29
C PRO A 184 -4.82 2.95 -1.33
N ALA A 185 -3.93 3.59 -2.09
CA ALA A 185 -3.26 2.93 -3.21
C ALA A 185 -1.79 2.62 -2.91
N MET A 186 -1.04 3.59 -2.42
CA MET A 186 0.41 3.50 -2.21
C MET A 186 0.82 4.17 -0.90
N ILE A 187 2.00 3.80 -0.41
CA ILE A 187 2.58 4.30 0.84
C ILE A 187 4.06 4.61 0.67
N GLU A 188 4.51 5.69 1.28
CA GLU A 188 5.92 6.09 1.26
C GLU A 188 6.29 6.75 2.58
N GLY A 189 7.56 6.74 2.95
CA GLY A 189 8.05 7.34 4.19
C GLY A 189 9.57 7.50 4.23
N ASP A 190 10.05 8.46 5.03
CA ASP A 190 11.49 8.70 5.24
C ASP A 190 12.01 8.13 6.57
N GLY A 191 11.14 7.45 7.33
CA GLY A 191 11.41 6.95 8.67
C GLY A 191 10.84 7.84 9.78
N ASP A 192 10.63 9.14 9.51
CA ASP A 192 10.00 10.05 10.46
C ASP A 192 8.60 10.45 10.00
N GLN A 193 8.38 10.67 8.71
CA GLN A 193 7.09 10.96 8.09
C GLN A 193 6.51 9.73 7.40
N LEU A 194 5.19 9.70 7.27
CA LEU A 194 4.46 8.70 6.49
C LEU A 194 3.46 9.40 5.55
N PHE A 195 3.44 8.96 4.30
CA PHE A 195 2.60 9.48 3.24
C PHE A 195 1.74 8.36 2.67
N VAL A 196 0.44 8.57 2.57
CA VAL A 196 -0.50 7.57 2.03
C VAL A 196 -1.34 8.22 0.95
N SER A 197 -1.33 7.65 -0.26
CA SER A 197 -2.25 8.09 -1.31
C SER A 197 -3.62 7.48 -1.04
N ASP A 198 -4.55 8.32 -0.61
CA ASP A 198 -5.93 7.98 -0.31
C ASP A 198 -6.78 8.18 -1.58
N ALA A 199 -6.56 7.26 -2.53
CA ALA A 199 -6.92 7.44 -3.93
C ALA A 199 -8.42 7.69 -4.15
N GLY A 200 -9.29 6.98 -3.44
CA GLY A 200 -10.75 7.15 -3.52
C GLY A 200 -11.29 8.44 -2.88
N ASN A 201 -10.44 9.18 -2.15
CA ASN A 201 -10.74 10.55 -1.70
C ASN A 201 -9.93 11.61 -2.46
N HIS A 202 -9.20 11.21 -3.52
CA HIS A 202 -8.38 12.08 -4.36
C HIS A 202 -7.46 13.00 -3.57
N ARG A 203 -6.76 12.42 -2.58
CA ARG A 203 -5.86 13.14 -1.69
C ARG A 203 -4.64 12.30 -1.30
N VAL A 204 -3.61 12.95 -0.78
CA VAL A 204 -2.53 12.30 -0.05
C VAL A 204 -2.59 12.77 1.40
N LEU A 205 -2.62 11.81 2.34
CA LEU A 205 -2.54 12.09 3.76
C LEU A 205 -1.09 12.01 4.22
N VAL A 206 -0.70 12.96 5.07
CA VAL A 206 0.65 13.07 5.61
C VAL A 206 0.60 13.05 7.13
N TRP A 207 1.33 12.11 7.71
CA TRP A 207 1.69 12.12 9.13
C TRP A 207 3.11 12.67 9.24
N SER A 208 3.26 13.77 9.97
CA SER A 208 4.54 14.47 10.19
C SER A 208 5.47 13.73 11.15
N THR A 209 4.91 12.78 11.89
CA THR A 209 5.61 11.80 12.72
C THR A 209 5.04 10.42 12.45
N PHE A 210 5.88 9.40 12.40
CA PHE A 210 5.47 8.06 12.07
C PHE A 210 4.45 7.56 13.09
N PRO A 211 3.27 7.09 12.67
CA PRO A 211 2.20 6.79 13.61
C PRO A 211 2.54 5.69 14.60
N THR A 212 2.28 5.93 15.88
CA THR A 212 2.48 4.96 16.98
C THR A 212 1.17 4.53 17.64
N GLN A 213 0.02 4.99 17.14
CA GLN A 213 -1.31 4.68 17.66
C GLN A 213 -2.29 4.45 16.52
N SER A 214 -3.17 3.48 16.66
CA SER A 214 -4.24 3.24 15.70
C SER A 214 -5.18 4.44 15.63
N PHE A 215 -5.77 4.66 14.45
CA PHE A 215 -6.70 5.73 14.17
C PHE A 215 -6.15 7.15 14.40
N ALA A 216 -4.82 7.30 14.33
CA ALA A 216 -4.15 8.59 14.42
C ALA A 216 -4.57 9.50 13.24
N PRO A 217 -4.98 10.76 13.49
CA PRO A 217 -5.28 11.71 12.42
C PRO A 217 -4.00 12.09 11.67
N ALA A 218 -4.12 12.27 10.36
CA ALA A 218 -3.09 12.90 9.55
C ALA A 218 -2.96 14.39 9.90
N ASP A 219 -1.76 14.93 9.74
CA ASP A 219 -1.46 16.34 10.04
C ASP A 219 -1.70 17.26 8.85
N VAL A 220 -1.45 16.74 7.63
CA VAL A 220 -1.58 17.49 6.38
C VAL A 220 -2.31 16.66 5.33
N VAL A 221 -3.05 17.36 4.47
CA VAL A 221 -3.69 16.81 3.28
C VAL A 221 -3.17 17.53 2.04
N LEU A 222 -2.82 16.77 1.00
CA LEU A 222 -2.49 17.28 -0.32
C LEU A 222 -3.58 16.89 -1.31
N GLY A 223 -3.84 17.71 -2.32
CA GLY A 223 -4.88 17.45 -3.33
C GLY A 223 -6.28 17.90 -2.95
N GLN A 224 -6.46 18.36 -1.71
CA GLN A 224 -7.66 18.98 -1.16
C GLN A 224 -7.21 20.11 -0.22
N SER A 225 -8.08 21.09 0.05
CA SER A 225 -7.79 22.20 0.99
C SER A 225 -8.11 21.85 2.45
N ASP A 226 -8.88 20.79 2.68
CA ASP A 226 -9.22 20.27 4.00
C ASP A 226 -9.44 18.75 3.98
N PHE A 227 -9.75 18.18 5.15
CA PHE A 227 -9.93 16.73 5.32
C PHE A 227 -11.35 16.22 5.01
N HIS A 228 -12.30 17.09 4.68
CA HIS A 228 -13.72 16.78 4.60
C HIS A 228 -14.27 16.76 3.17
N HIS A 229 -13.48 17.24 2.21
CA HIS A 229 -13.77 17.16 0.79
C HIS A 229 -13.03 16.01 0.12
N ARG A 230 -13.60 15.55 -0.99
CA ARG A 230 -13.11 14.41 -1.76
C ARG A 230 -13.49 14.47 -3.23
N THR A 231 -13.91 15.63 -3.71
CA THR A 231 -14.23 15.79 -5.14
C THR A 231 -12.89 15.92 -5.88
N PRO A 232 -12.65 15.15 -6.95
CA PRO A 232 -11.42 15.31 -7.72
C PRO A 232 -11.41 16.66 -8.41
N ASN A 233 -10.22 17.25 -8.55
CA ASN A 233 -10.04 18.51 -9.29
C ASN A 233 -10.93 19.67 -8.83
N ASP A 234 -11.28 19.74 -7.56
CA ASP A 234 -12.17 20.77 -6.99
C ASP A 234 -11.33 21.76 -6.15
N ASP A 235 -10.82 22.81 -6.78
CA ASP A 235 -9.84 23.72 -6.17
C ASP A 235 -10.49 24.72 -5.19
N ASP A 236 -11.79 25.04 -5.38
CA ASP A 236 -12.57 25.92 -4.52
C ASP A 236 -13.47 25.18 -3.51
N GLN A 237 -13.57 23.86 -3.64
CA GLN A 237 -14.27 22.94 -2.74
C GLN A 237 -15.79 23.17 -2.70
N ASP A 238 -16.37 23.56 -3.83
CA ASP A 238 -17.81 23.72 -3.97
C ASP A 238 -18.56 22.38 -4.18
N GLY A 239 -17.83 21.28 -4.28
CA GLY A 239 -18.35 19.94 -4.53
C GLY A 239 -18.43 19.57 -6.02
N ARG A 240 -17.84 20.38 -6.91
CA ARG A 240 -17.78 20.11 -8.36
C ARG A 240 -16.34 20.16 -8.86
N ALA A 241 -16.02 19.25 -9.77
CA ALA A 241 -14.72 19.26 -10.42
C ALA A 241 -14.57 20.46 -11.36
N ASP A 242 -13.45 21.16 -11.24
CA ASP A 242 -13.03 22.19 -12.17
C ASP A 242 -12.61 21.59 -13.52
N PRO A 243 -12.82 22.31 -14.63
CA PRO A 243 -12.42 21.84 -15.96
C PRO A 243 -10.89 21.82 -16.14
N THR A 244 -10.12 22.51 -15.30
CA THR A 244 -8.66 22.59 -15.41
C THR A 244 -8.02 22.32 -14.04
N PRO A 245 -7.25 21.23 -13.89
CA PRO A 245 -6.66 20.89 -12.60
C PRO A 245 -5.54 21.87 -12.23
N SER A 246 -5.71 22.59 -11.12
CA SER A 246 -4.64 23.41 -10.52
C SER A 246 -3.51 22.53 -9.95
N PRO A 247 -2.35 23.08 -9.58
CA PRO A 247 -1.32 22.33 -8.85
C PRO A 247 -1.70 21.92 -7.41
N ARG A 248 -2.86 22.34 -6.89
CA ARG A 248 -3.31 22.05 -5.51
C ARG A 248 -4.25 20.85 -5.40
N VAL A 249 -4.82 20.42 -6.53
CA VAL A 249 -5.82 19.36 -6.60
C VAL A 249 -5.22 18.05 -7.11
N LEU A 250 -5.84 16.93 -6.78
CA LEU A 250 -5.49 15.61 -7.30
C LEU A 250 -6.73 14.92 -7.86
N ASN A 251 -6.51 13.92 -8.70
CA ASN A 251 -7.50 13.00 -9.22
C ASN A 251 -6.90 11.59 -9.32
N ASP A 252 -7.25 10.78 -8.32
CA ASP A 252 -6.82 9.38 -8.17
C ASP A 252 -5.29 9.27 -8.02
N PRO A 253 -4.71 9.89 -6.96
CA PRO A 253 -3.28 9.82 -6.74
C PRO A 253 -2.86 8.37 -6.48
N GLY A 254 -1.81 7.94 -7.18
CA GLY A 254 -1.28 6.59 -7.07
C GLY A 254 0.12 6.59 -6.45
N PHE A 255 1.11 6.26 -7.28
CA PHE A 255 2.52 6.11 -6.90
C PHE A 255 3.05 7.35 -6.18
N LEU A 256 3.71 7.09 -5.06
CA LEU A 256 4.44 8.06 -4.27
C LEU A 256 5.92 7.69 -4.32
N PHE A 257 6.80 8.67 -4.43
CA PHE A 257 8.22 8.42 -4.16
C PHE A 257 8.88 9.63 -3.51
N LEU A 258 9.78 9.35 -2.57
CA LEU A 258 10.63 10.35 -1.98
C LEU A 258 11.97 10.40 -2.71
N TYR A 259 12.41 11.62 -3.03
CA TYR A 259 13.77 11.86 -3.51
C TYR A 259 14.31 13.14 -2.88
N ARG A 260 15.30 12.98 -1.99
CA ARG A 260 15.79 14.05 -1.12
C ARG A 260 14.63 14.59 -0.26
N SER A 261 14.51 15.91 -0.12
CA SER A 261 13.42 16.57 0.62
C SER A 261 12.15 16.74 -0.20
N ARG A 262 11.87 15.89 -1.19
CA ARG A 262 10.69 16.05 -2.05
C ARG A 262 9.88 14.78 -2.15
N LEU A 263 8.58 14.94 -1.92
CA LEU A 263 7.57 13.95 -2.24
C LEU A 263 7.08 14.20 -3.65
N PHE A 264 7.14 13.17 -4.48
CA PHE A 264 6.54 13.17 -5.80
C PHE A 264 5.26 12.35 -5.77
N VAL A 265 4.18 12.92 -6.31
CA VAL A 265 2.85 12.31 -6.35
C VAL A 265 2.45 12.12 -7.80
N HIS A 266 2.22 10.86 -8.19
CA HIS A 266 1.63 10.54 -9.49
C HIS A 266 0.13 10.76 -9.43
N ASP A 267 -0.33 11.79 -10.14
CA ASP A 267 -1.72 12.20 -10.23
C ASP A 267 -2.33 11.54 -11.49
N ILE A 268 -2.77 10.28 -11.34
CA ILE A 268 -2.94 9.33 -12.44
C ILE A 268 -3.91 9.87 -13.50
N MET A 269 -5.10 10.30 -13.08
CA MET A 269 -6.15 10.68 -14.02
C MET A 269 -5.89 12.05 -14.67
N ASN A 270 -5.04 12.87 -14.04
CA ASN A 270 -4.55 14.11 -14.62
C ASN A 270 -3.24 13.93 -15.42
N GLN A 271 -2.72 12.70 -15.52
CA GLN A 271 -1.53 12.34 -16.31
C GLN A 271 -0.30 13.21 -16.02
N ARG A 272 -0.07 13.52 -14.73
CA ARG A 272 1.01 14.40 -14.31
C ARG A 272 1.70 13.91 -13.05
N LEU A 273 2.89 14.45 -12.82
CA LEU A 273 3.65 14.28 -11.58
C LEU A 273 3.71 15.65 -10.88
N LEU A 274 3.28 15.70 -9.63
CA LEU A 274 3.44 16.87 -8.78
C LEU A 274 4.58 16.63 -7.79
N ALA A 275 5.33 17.68 -7.47
CA ALA A 275 6.40 17.64 -6.49
C ALA A 275 6.08 18.60 -5.34
N PHE A 276 6.12 18.06 -4.12
CA PHE A 276 5.89 18.78 -2.88
C PHE A 276 7.17 18.74 -2.06
N GLU A 277 7.48 19.83 -1.34
CA GLU A 277 8.57 19.80 -0.37
C GLU A 277 8.13 18.92 0.82
N ALA A 278 8.84 17.81 1.01
CA ALA A 278 8.83 17.08 2.27
C ALA A 278 9.65 17.90 3.29
N ARG A 279 9.47 17.64 4.59
CA ARG A 279 10.12 18.44 5.65
C ARG A 279 11.63 18.50 5.39
N GLN A 280 12.23 19.70 5.46
CA GLN A 280 13.68 19.80 5.43
C GLN A 280 14.23 19.27 6.76
N PRO A 281 15.27 18.42 6.76
CA PRO A 281 15.96 18.10 8.00
C PRO A 281 16.49 19.40 8.62
N GLU A 282 16.27 19.56 9.92
CA GLU A 282 16.81 20.67 10.73
C GLU A 282 18.34 20.71 10.73
#